data_AF-A0AAV4GAI0-F1
#
_entry.id   AF-A0AAV4GAI0-F1
#
_cell.length_a   1.000
_cell.length_b   1.000
_cell.length_c   1.000
_cell.angle_alpha   90.00
_cell.angle_beta   90.00
_cell.angle_gamma   90.00
#
_symmetry.space_group_name_H-M   'P 1'
#
loop_
_entity.id
_entity.type
_entity.pdbx_description
1 polymer ?
#
loop_
_entity_poly.entity_id
_entity_poly.type
_entity_poly.pdbx_seq_one_letter_code
_entity_poly.pdbx_strand_id
1 'polypeptide(L)'
;MDELRHNASHCQARPGIDDAVKLFPRQPITETDTLVKVDPGEVITINRETTMNRGQNFKLQISFRRTEDDGPVFQKQDGERFDSSITVKLNVNTKYSVFLTTRPARPVKRVVLKGEKLDVDRQKPQRSDDDCGVYHTDWSTIGQFITKSNKRIYLPIVIEMEDGSTVETKMQTKLYPEKESSHSRWGQEFHMLDLDCTQKPGQHVVDIRKELYI
;
A
#
# COMPACT_ATOMS: atom_id res chain seq x y z
N MET A 1 -13.79 -29.77 -63.07
CA MET A 1 -13.13 -28.94 -64.09
C MET A 1 -11.99 -28.22 -63.41
N ASP A 2 -10.99 -28.98 -62.96
CA ASP A 2 -9.87 -29.56 -63.75
C ASP A 2 -8.74 -28.53 -63.81
N GLU A 3 -7.67 -28.77 -63.02
CA GLU A 3 -6.30 -29.16 -63.49
C GLU A 3 -5.51 -27.91 -63.94
N LEU A 4 -4.20 -27.70 -63.72
CA LEU A 4 -2.97 -28.50 -63.58
C LEU A 4 -2.04 -27.74 -62.59
N ARG A 5 -1.21 -28.33 -61.70
CA ARG A 5 -0.04 -29.25 -61.79
C ARG A 5 1.22 -28.73 -62.55
N HIS A 6 2.37 -29.01 -61.91
CA HIS A 6 3.80 -28.97 -62.34
C HIS A 6 4.56 -27.65 -62.03
N ASN A 7 5.83 -27.63 -61.58
CA ASN A 7 6.82 -28.69 -61.36
C ASN A 7 7.94 -28.21 -60.41
N ALA A 8 8.62 -29.16 -59.78
CA ALA A 8 9.83 -29.00 -58.98
C ALA A 8 11.12 -29.05 -59.84
N SER A 9 12.23 -28.47 -59.34
CA SER A 9 13.62 -28.87 -59.63
C SER A 9 14.55 -28.15 -58.63
N HIS A 10 15.12 -28.83 -57.63
CA HIS A 10 16.37 -29.62 -57.64
C HIS A 10 17.64 -28.77 -57.77
N CYS A 11 18.41 -28.64 -56.68
CA CYS A 11 19.88 -28.54 -56.67
C CYS A 11 20.44 -29.07 -55.34
N GLN A 12 21.15 -30.20 -55.46
CA GLN A 12 22.13 -30.84 -54.55
C GLN A 12 23.42 -29.96 -54.48
N ALA A 13 24.45 -30.10 -53.62
CA ALA A 13 24.74 -30.76 -52.34
C ALA A 13 26.20 -30.36 -51.91
N ARG A 14 26.45 -30.29 -50.58
CA ARG A 14 27.71 -30.64 -49.83
C ARG A 14 29.01 -29.80 -49.99
N PRO A 15 30.04 -29.96 -49.12
CA PRO A 15 30.10 -30.53 -47.74
C PRO A 15 30.94 -29.72 -46.70
N GLY A 16 30.74 -30.06 -45.41
CA GLY A 16 31.80 -30.33 -44.40
C GLY A 16 32.51 -29.17 -43.71
N ILE A 17 32.50 -29.18 -42.37
CA ILE A 17 33.69 -29.29 -41.49
C ILE A 17 33.18 -29.60 -40.07
N ASP A 18 33.77 -30.63 -39.48
CA ASP A 18 33.62 -31.09 -38.10
C ASP A 18 34.00 -30.01 -37.08
N ASP A 19 33.36 -29.99 -35.92
CA ASP A 19 34.11 -30.08 -34.67
C ASP A 19 33.22 -30.36 -33.45
N ALA A 20 33.64 -31.36 -32.69
CA ALA A 20 32.99 -31.86 -31.49
C ALA A 20 33.16 -30.88 -30.32
N VAL A 21 32.05 -30.40 -29.74
CA VAL A 21 32.08 -29.80 -28.40
C VAL A 21 31.49 -30.79 -27.40
N LYS A 22 32.39 -31.31 -26.57
CA LYS A 22 32.15 -32.24 -25.49
C LYS A 22 31.23 -31.62 -24.43
N LEU A 23 30.20 -32.38 -24.05
CA LEU A 23 29.43 -32.20 -22.83
C LEU A 23 30.35 -32.33 -21.61
N PHE A 24 30.44 -31.29 -20.79
CA PHE A 24 30.89 -31.37 -19.41
C PHE A 24 29.82 -30.77 -18.49
N PRO A 25 29.55 -31.38 -17.33
CA PRO A 25 28.51 -30.95 -16.40
C PRO A 25 28.89 -29.62 -15.74
N ARG A 26 27.92 -28.70 -15.62
CA ARG A 26 28.07 -27.49 -14.80
C ARG A 26 28.20 -27.90 -13.34
N GLN A 27 29.39 -27.70 -12.77
CA GLN A 27 29.59 -27.72 -11.32
C GLN A 27 29.02 -26.44 -10.68
N PRO A 28 28.59 -26.51 -9.40
CA PRO A 28 28.01 -25.36 -8.69
C PRO A 28 29.07 -24.27 -8.46
N ILE A 29 28.67 -23.02 -8.65
CA ILE A 29 29.50 -21.85 -8.35
C ILE A 29 29.55 -21.73 -6.82
N THR A 30 30.70 -22.01 -6.22
CA THR A 30 31.00 -21.68 -4.83
C THR A 30 31.42 -20.22 -4.74
N GLU A 31 30.72 -19.42 -3.94
CA GLU A 31 31.07 -18.06 -3.60
C GLU A 31 32.43 -18.02 -2.87
N THR A 32 33.35 -17.18 -3.36
CA THR A 32 34.52 -16.75 -2.60
C THR A 32 34.33 -15.29 -2.22
N ASP A 33 34.12 -15.03 -0.93
CA ASP A 33 34.21 -13.70 -0.33
C ASP A 33 35.57 -13.09 -0.68
N THR A 34 35.57 -12.08 -1.55
CA THR A 34 36.79 -11.35 -1.89
C THR A 34 36.88 -10.14 -0.96
N LEU A 35 37.68 -10.27 0.10
CA LEU A 35 38.09 -9.13 0.94
C LEU A 35 38.96 -8.19 0.10
N VAL A 36 38.38 -7.09 -0.38
CA VAL A 36 39.11 -6.00 -1.03
C VAL A 36 39.83 -5.19 0.05
N LYS A 37 41.15 -5.21 0.06
CA LYS A 37 41.96 -4.23 0.82
C LYS A 37 41.78 -2.86 0.17
N VAL A 38 41.36 -1.87 0.94
CA VAL A 38 41.14 -0.49 0.48
C VAL A 38 42.28 0.39 0.99
N ASP A 39 42.91 1.14 0.09
CA ASP A 39 43.90 2.17 0.44
C ASP A 39 43.23 3.37 1.12
N PRO A 40 43.92 4.06 2.05
CA PRO A 40 43.34 5.18 2.78
C PRO A 40 43.25 6.42 1.88
N GLY A 41 42.08 6.66 1.27
CA GLY A 41 41.80 7.92 0.57
C GLY A 41 40.72 7.88 -0.52
N GLU A 42 40.17 6.71 -0.88
CA GLU A 42 39.21 6.61 -1.98
C GLU A 42 37.75 6.66 -1.48
N VAL A 43 37.00 7.65 -1.95
CA VAL A 43 35.55 7.78 -1.69
C VAL A 43 34.80 6.83 -2.60
N ILE A 44 34.41 5.67 -2.08
CA ILE A 44 33.62 4.68 -2.80
C ILE A 44 32.16 5.17 -2.86
N THR A 45 31.71 5.56 -4.05
CA THR A 45 30.27 5.73 -4.33
C THR A 45 29.65 4.34 -4.46
N ILE A 46 28.95 3.90 -3.41
CA ILE A 46 28.25 2.61 -3.42
C ILE A 46 27.01 2.74 -4.29
N ASN A 47 27.09 2.28 -5.54
CA ASN A 47 25.92 2.04 -6.37
C ASN A 47 25.12 0.90 -5.72
N ARG A 48 24.06 1.22 -4.99
CA ARG A 48 23.10 0.23 -4.49
C ARG A 48 22.36 -0.35 -5.69
N GLU A 49 22.83 -1.50 -6.16
CA GLU A 49 22.08 -2.34 -7.08
C GLU A 49 20.68 -2.61 -6.51
N THR A 50 19.67 -2.32 -7.34
CA THR A 50 18.26 -2.52 -7.03
C THR A 50 18.01 -4.00 -6.80
N THR A 51 17.87 -4.39 -5.54
CA THR A 51 17.31 -5.70 -5.18
C THR A 51 16.00 -5.86 -5.92
N MET A 52 15.92 -6.87 -6.80
CA MET A 52 14.65 -7.25 -7.44
C MET A 52 13.61 -7.42 -6.33
N ASN A 53 12.61 -6.53 -6.36
CA ASN A 53 11.73 -6.24 -5.24
C ASN A 53 10.81 -7.45 -5.01
N ARG A 54 11.27 -8.45 -4.24
CA ARG A 54 10.41 -9.58 -3.81
C ARG A 54 9.15 -8.97 -3.22
N GLY A 55 7.98 -9.46 -3.65
CA GLY A 55 6.71 -8.90 -3.21
C GLY A 55 6.66 -8.82 -1.69
N GLN A 56 6.19 -7.70 -1.17
CA GLN A 56 6.28 -7.37 0.25
C GLN A 56 4.89 -7.33 0.87
N ASN A 57 4.74 -8.06 1.98
CA ASN A 57 3.56 -8.00 2.81
C ASN A 57 3.80 -7.04 3.96
N PHE A 58 2.79 -6.25 4.30
CA PHE A 58 2.85 -5.35 5.45
C PHE A 58 1.45 -5.08 5.98
N LYS A 59 1.37 -4.67 7.24
CA LYS A 59 0.17 -4.13 7.85
C LYS A 59 0.16 -2.62 7.73
N LEU A 60 -1.00 -2.06 7.42
CA LEU A 60 -1.27 -0.63 7.47
C LEU A 60 -2.45 -0.38 8.38
N GLN A 61 -2.23 0.36 9.44
CA GLN A 61 -3.25 0.74 10.40
C GLN A 61 -3.56 2.23 10.26
N ILE A 62 -4.84 2.59 10.23
CA ILE A 62 -5.30 3.97 10.07
C ILE A 62 -6.27 4.30 11.22
N SER A 63 -5.99 5.35 11.99
CA SER A 63 -6.86 5.79 13.08
C SER A 63 -7.21 7.26 12.99
N PHE A 64 -8.33 7.65 13.62
CA PHE A 64 -8.84 9.01 13.65
C PHE A 64 -9.17 9.40 15.09
N ARG A 65 -8.75 10.60 15.50
CA ARG A 65 -9.16 11.23 16.78
C ARG A 65 -9.58 12.66 16.53
N ARG A 66 -10.53 13.16 17.31
CA ARG A 66 -10.92 14.58 17.24
C ARG A 66 -9.78 15.45 17.74
N THR A 67 -9.40 16.48 16.99
CA THR A 67 -8.28 17.36 17.40
C THR A 67 -8.65 18.27 18.58
N GLU A 68 -9.93 18.64 18.74
CA GLU A 68 -10.39 19.58 19.77
C GLU A 68 -10.16 19.07 21.20
N ASP A 69 -10.40 17.79 21.43
CA ASP A 69 -10.43 17.18 22.77
C ASP A 69 -9.69 15.83 22.82
N ASP A 70 -8.94 15.47 21.77
CA ASP A 70 -8.34 14.14 21.58
C ASP A 70 -9.39 13.00 21.69
N GLY A 71 -10.67 13.32 21.48
CA GLY A 71 -11.78 12.40 21.68
C GLY A 71 -11.84 11.29 20.63
N PRO A 72 -12.38 10.12 20.98
CA PRO A 72 -12.49 9.00 20.05
C PRO A 72 -13.50 9.30 18.93
N VAL A 73 -13.26 8.66 17.80
CA VAL A 73 -14.28 8.43 16.77
C VAL A 73 -15.03 7.15 17.12
N PHE A 74 -16.29 7.04 16.72
CA PHE A 74 -17.11 5.85 17.02
C PHE A 74 -17.49 5.11 15.76
N GLN A 75 -17.77 3.83 15.93
CA GLN A 75 -18.26 2.95 14.90
C GLN A 75 -19.49 2.17 15.35
N LYS A 76 -20.30 1.77 14.37
CA LYS A 76 -21.47 0.92 14.60
C LYS A 76 -21.48 -0.23 13.61
N GLN A 77 -21.73 -1.43 14.13
CA GLN A 77 -22.10 -2.59 13.33
C GLN A 77 -23.53 -2.43 12.80
N ASP A 78 -23.64 -2.34 11.49
CA ASP A 78 -24.90 -2.20 10.74
C ASP A 78 -25.33 -3.51 10.06
N GLY A 79 -24.50 -4.57 10.09
CA GLY A 79 -24.79 -5.85 9.45
C GLY A 79 -24.92 -5.71 7.93
N GLU A 80 -25.83 -6.42 7.29
CA GLU A 80 -26.01 -6.38 5.82
C GLU A 80 -26.92 -5.24 5.35
N ARG A 81 -27.19 -4.26 6.22
CA ARG A 81 -28.12 -3.15 5.90
C ARG A 81 -27.55 -2.18 4.87
N PHE A 82 -26.23 -2.08 4.77
CA PHE A 82 -25.51 -1.21 3.85
C PHE A 82 -24.36 -1.99 3.21
N ASP A 83 -23.72 -1.37 2.21
CA ASP A 83 -22.61 -1.96 1.45
C ASP A 83 -21.42 -2.39 2.32
N SER A 84 -21.19 -1.71 3.46
CA SER A 84 -20.29 -2.17 4.51
C SER A 84 -21.05 -2.47 5.81
N SER A 85 -20.61 -3.51 6.51
CA SER A 85 -21.18 -3.94 7.78
C SER A 85 -20.82 -3.05 8.95
N ILE A 86 -19.87 -2.13 8.78
CA ILE A 86 -19.44 -1.14 9.77
C ILE A 86 -19.66 0.26 9.21
N THR A 87 -20.15 1.16 10.06
CA THR A 87 -20.19 2.61 9.78
C THR A 87 -19.35 3.35 10.81
N VAL A 88 -18.37 4.11 10.33
CA VAL A 88 -17.62 5.08 11.14
C VAL A 88 -18.35 6.43 11.20
N LYS A 89 -18.41 7.03 12.37
CA LYS A 89 -19.25 8.19 12.66
C LYS A 89 -18.40 9.42 12.88
N LEU A 90 -18.60 10.42 12.02
CA LEU A 90 -17.88 11.68 12.06
C LEU A 90 -18.87 12.83 12.27
N ASN A 91 -18.37 14.00 12.64
CA ASN A 91 -19.12 15.24 12.72
C ASN A 91 -18.68 16.14 11.54
N VAL A 92 -19.59 16.95 11.02
CA VAL A 92 -19.24 18.01 10.05
C VAL A 92 -18.45 19.13 10.73
N ASN A 93 -17.69 19.91 9.95
CA ASN A 93 -16.91 21.05 10.43
C ASN A 93 -15.96 20.74 11.59
N THR A 94 -15.47 19.50 11.67
CA THR A 94 -14.64 19.00 12.76
C THR A 94 -13.26 18.65 12.23
N LYS A 95 -12.22 18.98 13.00
CA LYS A 95 -10.82 18.59 12.71
C LYS A 95 -10.51 17.25 13.36
N TYR A 96 -9.78 16.42 12.65
CA TYR A 96 -9.37 15.09 13.06
C TYR A 96 -7.86 14.93 12.87
N SER A 97 -7.20 14.42 13.90
CA SER A 97 -5.84 13.91 13.80
C SER A 97 -5.90 12.47 13.28
N VAL A 98 -5.16 12.22 12.22
CA VAL A 98 -5.11 10.96 11.49
C VAL A 98 -3.74 10.34 11.70
N PHE A 99 -3.71 9.13 12.23
CA PHE A 99 -2.47 8.40 12.45
C PHE A 99 -2.39 7.20 11.52
N LEU A 100 -1.19 6.97 10.99
CA LEU A 100 -0.88 5.81 10.17
C LEU A 100 0.26 5.04 10.80
N THR A 101 0.13 3.71 10.85
CA THR A 101 1.21 2.83 11.26
C THR A 101 1.43 1.73 10.23
N THR A 102 2.64 1.63 9.70
CA THR A 102 3.06 0.55 8.81
C THR A 102 3.93 -0.45 9.57
N ARG A 103 3.69 -1.76 9.44
CA ARG A 103 4.51 -2.82 10.04
C ARG A 103 4.75 -3.97 9.04
N PRO A 104 5.99 -4.27 8.61
CA PRO A 104 7.25 -3.58 8.94
C PRO A 104 7.26 -2.11 8.49
N ALA A 105 8.26 -1.34 8.91
CA ALA A 105 8.35 0.08 8.59
C ALA A 105 8.41 0.32 7.08
N ARG A 106 7.44 1.08 6.56
CA ARG A 106 7.38 1.51 5.16
C ARG A 106 7.20 3.03 5.09
N PRO A 107 8.06 3.75 4.34
CA PRO A 107 7.96 5.20 4.18
C PRO A 107 6.66 5.62 3.49
N VAL A 108 5.84 6.41 4.20
CA VAL A 108 4.64 7.06 3.66
C VAL A 108 5.01 8.46 3.21
N LYS A 109 4.68 8.79 1.96
CA LYS A 109 4.93 10.10 1.36
C LYS A 109 3.79 11.08 1.60
N ARG A 110 2.55 10.62 1.45
CA ARG A 110 1.36 11.46 1.48
C ARG A 110 0.11 10.64 1.78
N VAL A 111 -0.86 11.29 2.39
CA VAL A 111 -2.24 10.77 2.53
C VAL A 111 -3.15 11.60 1.65
N VAL A 112 -4.08 10.96 0.94
CA VAL A 112 -5.16 11.63 0.24
C VAL A 112 -6.50 11.19 0.83
N LEU A 113 -7.17 12.09 1.54
CA LEU A 113 -8.50 11.85 2.12
C LEU A 113 -9.56 12.64 1.36
N LYS A 114 -10.54 11.94 0.79
CA LYS A 114 -11.61 12.57 0.01
C LYS A 114 -11.09 13.48 -1.14
N GLY A 115 -9.94 13.14 -1.71
CA GLY A 115 -9.29 13.92 -2.78
C GLY A 115 -8.42 15.08 -2.29
N GLU A 116 -8.40 15.39 -0.99
CA GLU A 116 -7.50 16.37 -0.38
C GLU A 116 -6.14 15.73 -0.12
N LYS A 117 -5.07 16.37 -0.62
CA LYS A 117 -3.68 15.93 -0.45
C LYS A 117 -3.13 16.49 0.85
N LEU A 118 -2.72 15.60 1.75
CA LEU A 118 -2.26 15.93 3.10
C LEU A 118 -0.79 15.50 3.27
N ASP A 119 0.07 16.45 3.62
CA ASP A 119 1.44 16.16 3.99
C ASP A 119 1.49 15.41 5.33
N VAL A 120 2.42 14.48 5.47
CA VAL A 120 2.54 13.63 6.66
C VAL A 120 3.79 13.93 7.45
N ASP A 121 3.63 14.05 8.77
CA ASP A 121 4.74 14.16 9.70
C ASP A 121 5.12 12.77 10.21
N ARG A 122 6.35 12.34 9.93
CA ARG A 122 6.89 11.11 10.50
C ARG A 122 7.13 11.27 12.00
N GLN A 123 6.50 10.40 12.78
CA GLN A 123 6.64 10.35 14.24
C GLN A 123 7.68 9.32 14.65
N LYS A 124 8.23 9.49 15.85
CA LYS A 124 9.07 8.46 16.46
C LYS A 124 8.18 7.29 16.92
N PRO A 125 8.54 6.04 16.62
CA PRO A 125 7.89 4.88 17.21
C PRO A 125 7.90 4.96 18.75
N GLN A 126 6.89 4.37 19.39
CA GLN A 126 6.78 4.37 20.85
C GLN A 126 7.94 3.61 21.51
N ARG A 127 8.47 2.58 20.84
CA ARG A 127 9.66 1.83 21.25
C ARG A 127 10.72 1.91 20.16
N SER A 128 11.98 2.06 20.55
CA SER A 128 13.09 2.25 19.61
C SER A 128 13.39 1.03 18.74
N ASP A 129 12.97 -0.16 19.17
CA ASP A 129 13.17 -1.45 18.51
C ASP A 129 11.93 -1.91 17.71
N ASP A 130 10.85 -1.14 17.68
CA ASP A 130 9.70 -1.43 16.85
C ASP A 130 10.05 -1.17 15.37
N ASP A 131 10.04 -2.23 14.55
CA ASP A 131 10.07 -2.13 13.09
C ASP A 131 8.72 -1.62 12.57
N CYS A 132 8.42 -0.35 12.83
CA CYS A 132 7.25 0.33 12.33
C CYS A 132 7.54 1.76 11.87
N GLY A 133 6.73 2.22 10.93
CA GLY A 133 6.65 3.62 10.52
C GLY A 133 5.39 4.21 11.11
N VAL A 134 5.51 5.30 11.88
CA VAL A 134 4.37 6.02 12.46
C VAL A 134 4.30 7.40 11.82
N TYR A 135 3.11 7.80 11.38
CA TYR A 135 2.87 9.06 10.69
C TYR A 135 1.64 9.75 11.25
N HIS A 136 1.63 11.07 11.18
CA HIS A 136 0.54 11.92 11.62
C HIS A 136 0.21 12.95 10.55
N THR A 137 -1.08 13.23 10.36
CA THR A 137 -1.57 14.40 9.63
C THR A 137 -2.91 14.84 10.22
N ASP A 138 -3.24 16.10 10.06
CA ASP A 138 -4.59 16.59 10.36
C ASP A 138 -5.45 16.60 9.09
N TRP A 139 -6.74 16.33 9.27
CA TRP A 139 -7.77 16.41 8.23
C TRP A 139 -9.04 17.04 8.78
N SER A 140 -9.87 17.64 7.94
CA SER A 140 -11.11 18.26 8.42
C SER A 140 -12.33 17.95 7.56
N THR A 141 -13.49 17.96 8.21
CA THR A 141 -14.80 17.86 7.55
C THR A 141 -15.44 19.23 7.30
N ILE A 142 -14.64 20.30 7.28
CA ILE A 142 -15.11 21.67 7.00
C ILE A 142 -15.71 21.72 5.59
N GLY A 143 -16.91 22.30 5.49
CA GLY A 143 -17.64 22.41 4.22
C GLY A 143 -18.30 21.10 3.77
N GLN A 144 -18.25 20.03 4.57
CA GLN A 144 -18.96 18.79 4.27
C GLN A 144 -20.41 18.83 4.78
N PHE A 145 -21.31 18.13 4.08
CA PHE A 145 -22.73 18.10 4.41
C PHE A 145 -23.08 16.97 5.38
N ILE A 146 -24.08 17.23 6.23
CA ILE A 146 -24.67 16.21 7.10
C ILE A 146 -25.24 15.08 6.25
N THR A 147 -24.91 13.85 6.62
CA THR A 147 -25.43 12.67 5.92
C THR A 147 -26.88 12.42 6.34
N LYS A 148 -27.79 12.35 5.37
CA LYS A 148 -29.22 12.09 5.61
C LYS A 148 -29.43 10.76 6.34
N SER A 149 -30.56 10.65 7.04
CA SER A 149 -30.96 9.39 7.68
C SER A 149 -31.01 8.25 6.65
N ASN A 150 -30.69 7.03 7.09
CA ASN A 150 -30.63 5.83 6.26
C ASN A 150 -29.70 5.91 5.04
N LYS A 151 -28.78 6.88 5.00
CA LYS A 151 -27.70 6.96 4.01
C LYS A 151 -26.34 6.85 4.68
N ARG A 152 -25.36 6.45 3.89
CA ARG A 152 -23.94 6.39 4.21
C ARG A 152 -23.17 6.94 3.02
N ILE A 153 -21.99 7.48 3.29
CA ILE A 153 -21.07 7.90 2.24
C ILE A 153 -19.72 7.22 2.45
N TYR A 154 -19.01 6.95 1.37
CA TYR A 154 -17.65 6.46 1.45
C TYR A 154 -16.67 7.62 1.58
N LEU A 155 -15.78 7.54 2.56
CA LEU A 155 -14.57 8.36 2.65
C LEU A 155 -13.45 7.60 1.92
N PRO A 156 -13.07 7.98 0.69
CA PRO A 156 -11.95 7.36 0.02
C PRO A 156 -10.63 7.80 0.66
N ILE A 157 -9.72 6.85 0.80
CA ILE A 157 -8.41 7.00 1.44
C ILE A 157 -7.37 6.42 0.49
N VAL A 158 -6.40 7.24 0.09
CA VAL A 158 -5.25 6.80 -0.69
C VAL A 158 -3.98 7.12 0.08
N ILE A 159 -3.15 6.11 0.33
CA ILE A 159 -1.84 6.28 0.96
C ILE A 159 -0.79 6.15 -0.12
N GLU A 160 -0.06 7.22 -0.39
CA GLU A 160 1.08 7.20 -1.31
C GLU A 160 2.35 6.89 -0.53
N MET A 161 3.06 5.84 -0.94
CA MET A 161 4.34 5.44 -0.39
C MET A 161 5.49 6.20 -1.09
N GLU A 162 6.66 6.29 -0.46
CA GLU A 162 7.82 6.96 -1.08
C GLU A 162 8.33 6.25 -2.34
N ASP A 163 8.14 4.93 -2.44
CA ASP A 163 8.51 4.14 -3.61
C ASP A 163 7.54 4.33 -4.80
N GLY A 164 6.53 5.20 -4.65
CA GLY A 164 5.53 5.50 -5.66
C GLY A 164 4.37 4.50 -5.73
N SER A 165 4.31 3.52 -4.82
CA SER A 165 3.15 2.66 -4.68
C SER A 165 2.00 3.33 -3.91
N THR A 166 0.78 2.84 -4.13
CA THR A 166 -0.44 3.38 -3.49
C THR A 166 -1.25 2.28 -2.82
N VAL A 167 -1.75 2.55 -1.62
CA VAL A 167 -2.81 1.74 -0.99
C VAL A 167 -4.12 2.51 -1.13
N GLU A 168 -5.12 1.91 -1.76
CA GLU A 168 -6.43 2.53 -1.98
C GLU A 168 -7.50 1.77 -1.21
N THR A 169 -8.15 2.44 -0.26
CA THR A 169 -9.31 1.91 0.46
C THR A 169 -10.39 2.98 0.59
N LYS A 170 -11.56 2.60 1.11
CA LYS A 170 -12.65 3.50 1.43
C LYS A 170 -13.34 3.06 2.71
N MET A 171 -13.66 4.02 3.56
CA MET A 171 -14.38 3.77 4.81
C MET A 171 -15.84 4.19 4.67
N GLN A 172 -16.78 3.33 5.05
CA GLN A 172 -18.18 3.72 5.12
C GLN A 172 -18.39 4.65 6.32
N THR A 173 -18.93 5.84 6.07
CA THR A 173 -19.10 6.88 7.08
C THR A 173 -20.51 7.44 7.14
N LYS A 174 -20.82 8.06 8.29
CA LYS A 174 -21.97 8.95 8.46
C LYS A 174 -21.52 10.23 9.14
N LEU A 175 -21.81 11.36 8.51
CA LEU A 175 -21.51 12.69 9.05
C LEU A 175 -22.73 13.24 9.79
N TYR A 176 -22.53 13.52 11.07
CA TYR A 176 -23.50 14.11 11.99
C TYR A 176 -23.30 15.63 12.10
N PRO A 177 -24.29 16.40 12.58
CA PRO A 177 -24.11 17.80 12.91
C PRO A 177 -22.92 18.00 13.87
N GLU A 178 -22.22 19.12 13.75
CA GLU A 178 -20.98 19.44 14.50
C GLU A 178 -21.10 19.21 16.01
N LYS A 179 -22.20 19.70 16.61
CA LYS A 179 -22.47 19.62 18.06
C LYS A 179 -23.24 18.36 18.49
N GLU A 180 -23.50 17.43 17.57
CA GLU A 180 -24.24 16.21 17.87
C GLU A 180 -23.33 15.18 18.54
N SER A 181 -23.70 14.72 19.73
CA SER A 181 -22.88 13.85 20.59
C SER A 181 -23.61 12.59 21.05
N SER A 182 -24.89 12.42 20.76
CA SER A 182 -25.68 11.25 21.16
C SER A 182 -25.53 10.13 20.13
N HIS A 183 -25.92 10.39 18.89
CA HIS A 183 -25.91 9.40 17.82
C HIS A 183 -24.53 9.21 17.19
N SER A 184 -23.73 10.27 17.13
CA SER A 184 -22.33 10.24 16.68
C SER A 184 -21.47 9.36 17.58
N ARG A 185 -21.78 9.30 18.89
CA ARG A 185 -21.05 8.49 19.89
C ARG A 185 -21.67 7.13 20.20
N TRP A 186 -22.85 6.84 19.66
CA TRP A 186 -23.47 5.54 19.91
C TRP A 186 -22.72 4.41 19.20
N GLY A 187 -22.29 3.39 19.93
CA GLY A 187 -21.66 2.20 19.36
C GLY A 187 -20.40 1.86 20.13
N GLN A 188 -19.39 1.37 19.42
CA GLN A 188 -18.06 1.12 19.95
C GLN A 188 -17.14 2.26 19.53
N GLU A 189 -16.07 2.48 20.29
CA GLU A 189 -14.98 3.34 19.81
C GLU A 189 -14.37 2.71 18.55
N PHE A 190 -14.02 3.56 17.60
CA PHE A 190 -13.23 3.20 16.44
C PHE A 190 -11.78 3.48 16.81
N HIS A 191 -11.01 2.43 17.01
CA HIS A 191 -9.59 2.53 17.30
C HIS A 191 -8.79 2.61 16.01
N MET A 192 -9.07 1.72 15.05
CA MET A 192 -8.38 1.73 13.76
C MET A 192 -9.04 0.88 12.69
N LEU A 193 -8.68 1.19 11.44
CA LEU A 193 -8.80 0.32 10.29
C LEU A 193 -7.46 -0.41 10.10
N ASP A 194 -7.43 -1.73 10.32
CA ASP A 194 -6.26 -2.59 10.12
C ASP A 194 -6.35 -3.28 8.75
N LEU A 195 -5.35 -3.03 7.91
CA LEU A 195 -5.26 -3.52 6.53
C LEU A 195 -4.07 -4.46 6.39
N ASP A 196 -4.34 -5.70 5.98
CA ASP A 196 -3.30 -6.64 5.57
C ASP A 196 -3.01 -6.44 4.08
N CYS A 197 -1.83 -5.91 3.76
CA CYS A 197 -1.45 -5.48 2.42
C CYS A 197 -0.41 -6.41 1.79
N THR A 198 -0.49 -6.59 0.47
CA THR A 198 0.47 -7.34 -0.36
C THR A 198 0.83 -6.52 -1.59
N GLN A 199 2.11 -6.23 -1.80
CA GLN A 199 2.59 -5.59 -3.03
C GLN A 199 3.43 -6.58 -3.83
N LYS A 200 3.04 -6.88 -5.06
CA LYS A 200 3.85 -7.73 -5.96
C LYS A 200 5.00 -6.92 -6.59
N PRO A 201 6.09 -7.56 -7.05
CA PRO A 201 7.16 -6.87 -7.77
C PRO A 201 6.61 -6.07 -8.95
N GLY A 202 7.01 -4.80 -9.08
CA GLY A 202 6.56 -3.90 -10.15
C GLY A 202 5.10 -3.41 -10.04
N GLN A 203 4.39 -3.77 -8.97
CA GLN A 203 3.02 -3.33 -8.75
C GLN A 203 2.99 -1.95 -8.05
N HIS A 204 2.32 -0.99 -8.69
CA HIS A 204 2.09 0.33 -8.12
C HIS A 204 0.92 0.33 -7.13
N VAL A 205 -0.23 -0.25 -7.48
CA VAL A 205 -1.39 -0.30 -6.57
C VAL A 205 -1.29 -1.54 -5.69
N VAL A 206 -1.10 -1.36 -4.39
CA VAL A 206 -0.97 -2.42 -3.39
C VAL A 206 -2.30 -3.16 -3.20
N ASP A 207 -2.25 -4.50 -3.17
CA ASP A 207 -3.44 -5.33 -2.92
C ASP A 207 -3.77 -5.33 -1.41
N ILE A 208 -5.04 -5.07 -1.05
CA ILE A 208 -5.55 -5.27 0.32
C ILE A 208 -6.17 -6.67 0.40
N ARG A 209 -5.59 -7.53 1.24
CA ARG A 209 -6.03 -8.93 1.44
C ARG A 209 -7.12 -9.05 2.49
N LYS A 210 -7.06 -8.21 3.51
CA LYS A 210 -8.01 -8.20 4.63
C LYS A 210 -8.16 -6.78 5.15
N GLU A 211 -9.38 -6.44 5.52
CA GLU A 211 -9.75 -5.20 6.19
C GLU A 211 -10.47 -5.55 7.50
N LEU A 212 -10.04 -4.96 8.61
CA LEU A 212 -10.65 -5.13 9.91
C LEU A 212 -10.86 -3.78 10.58
N TYR A 213 -12.06 -3.57 11.12
CA TYR A 213 -12.39 -2.43 11.96
C TYR A 213 -12.25 -2.85 13.42
N ILE A 214 -11.39 -2.15 14.16
CA ILE A 214 -11.09 -2.41 15.58
C ILE A 214 -11.67 -1.27 16.40
#